data_AF-A0A961Y0C1-F1
#
_entry.id   AF-A0A961Y0C1-F1
#
_cell.length_a   1.000
_cell.length_b   1.000
_cell.length_c   1.000
_cell.angle_alpha   90.00
_cell.angle_beta   90.00
_cell.angle_gamma   90.00
#
_symmetry.space_group_name_H-M   'P 1'
#
loop_
_entity.id
_entity.type
_entity.pdbx_description
1 polymer ?
#
loop_
_entity_poly.entity_id
_entity_poly.type
_entity_poly.pdbx_seq_one_letter_code
_entity_poly.pdbx_strand_id
1 'polypeptide(L)'
;MSALQALKAARDAGVRIGVDGDALTLDADAAPPPTVLDLLSRHKAEVISLLRTGNDGWSGEDWHAFFDERAGIAEFDGELPRDQAEARAFACCVAEWLNRNPVRSPPGRCLGCGGNDHAVDALLPFGIEPTGHAWLHSRCWEEWHAVRKAEAVAVLSAFEIYEMRTMP
;
A
#
# COMPACT_ATOMS: atom_id res chain seq x y z
N MET A 1 18.32 14.01 -10.07
CA MET A 1 17.94 12.91 -9.16
C MET A 1 16.61 13.24 -8.50
N SER A 2 15.82 12.25 -8.09
CA SER A 2 14.45 12.43 -7.55
C SER A 2 14.32 11.92 -6.10
N ALA A 3 13.23 12.28 -5.42
CA ALA A 3 12.91 11.81 -4.07
C ALA A 3 12.87 10.27 -3.94
N LEU A 4 12.37 9.56 -4.96
CA LEU A 4 12.40 8.09 -5.02
C LEU A 4 13.82 7.53 -5.08
N GLN A 5 14.72 8.20 -5.81
CA GLN A 5 16.13 7.79 -5.86
C GLN A 5 16.85 8.05 -4.53
N ALA A 6 16.46 9.09 -3.80
CA ALA A 6 16.96 9.35 -2.45
C ALA A 6 16.52 8.28 -1.45
N LEU A 7 15.24 7.88 -1.48
CA LEU A 7 14.71 6.78 -0.67
C LEU A 7 15.42 5.45 -0.96
N LYS A 8 15.65 5.14 -2.24
CA LYS A 8 16.39 3.94 -2.65
C LYS A 8 17.83 3.97 -2.12
N ALA A 9 18.54 5.08 -2.31
CA ALA A 9 19.93 5.21 -1.84
C ALA A 9 20.04 5.07 -0.31
N ALA A 10 19.05 5.54 0.44
CA ALA A 10 19.01 5.37 1.89
C ALA A 10 18.79 3.91 2.32
N ARG A 11 17.87 3.20 1.67
CA ARG A 11 17.68 1.75 1.90
C ARG A 11 18.91 0.93 1.55
N ASP A 12 19.53 1.22 0.41
CA ASP A 12 20.76 0.55 -0.03
C ASP A 12 21.92 0.78 0.96
N ALA A 13 21.87 1.89 1.72
CA ALA A 13 22.82 2.21 2.79
C ALA A 13 22.40 1.70 4.18
N GLY A 14 21.33 0.91 4.29
CA GLY A 14 20.85 0.36 5.56
C GLY A 14 20.18 1.38 6.48
N VAL A 15 19.74 2.53 5.96
CA VAL A 15 19.08 3.58 6.73
C VAL A 15 17.57 3.36 6.72
N ARG A 16 16.99 3.13 7.91
CA ARG A 16 15.55 3.17 8.13
C ARG A 16 15.12 4.64 8.26
N ILE A 17 14.11 5.03 7.49
CA ILE A 17 13.60 6.41 7.47
C ILE A 17 12.20 6.41 8.06
N GLY A 18 11.95 7.29 9.02
CA GLY A 18 10.62 7.64 9.52
C GLY A 18 10.32 9.13 9.31
N VAL A 19 9.09 9.52 9.66
CA VAL A 19 8.65 10.92 9.67
C VAL A 19 8.18 11.27 11.09
N ASP A 20 8.64 12.39 11.61
CA ASP A 20 8.18 13.00 12.87
C ASP A 20 7.85 14.47 12.61
N GLY A 21 6.57 14.82 12.60
CA GLY A 21 6.14 16.13 12.12
C GLY A 21 6.78 16.42 10.75
N ASP A 22 7.32 17.61 10.53
CA ASP A 22 8.01 18.01 9.29
C ASP A 22 9.50 17.58 9.24
N ALA A 23 9.89 16.62 10.08
CA ALA A 23 11.23 16.07 10.13
C ALA A 23 11.29 14.63 9.58
N LEU A 24 12.43 14.28 9.01
CA LEU A 24 12.79 12.88 8.74
C LEU A 24 13.57 12.36 9.93
N THR A 25 13.17 11.22 10.46
CA THR A 25 13.96 10.46 11.43
C THR A 25 14.77 9.41 10.68
N LEU A 26 16.04 9.24 11.05
CA LEU A 26 16.95 8.30 10.42
C LEU A 26 17.49 7.37 11.50
N ASP A 27 17.32 6.07 11.29
CA ASP A 27 17.85 5.03 12.17
C ASP A 27 18.74 4.09 11.36
N ALA A 28 19.97 3.86 11.82
CA ALA A 28 20.97 3.06 11.13
C ALA A 28 22.02 2.55 12.13
N ASP A 29 22.48 1.30 11.93
CA ASP A 29 23.51 0.68 12.78
C ASP A 29 24.90 1.33 12.62
N ALA A 30 25.12 2.01 11.49
CA ALA A 30 26.33 2.75 11.19
C ALA A 30 25.99 4.15 10.66
N ALA A 31 26.92 5.08 10.81
CA ALA A 31 26.75 6.45 10.34
C ALA A 31 26.39 6.48 8.83
N PRO A 32 25.26 7.09 8.43
CA PRO A 32 24.85 7.16 7.03
C PRO A 32 25.88 7.88 6.15
N PRO A 33 26.10 7.44 4.90
CA PRO A 33 26.99 8.13 3.98
C PRO A 33 26.57 9.60 3.78
N PRO A 34 27.52 10.57 3.78
CA PRO A 34 27.19 11.99 3.63
C PRO A 34 26.41 12.32 2.34
N THR A 35 26.63 11.54 1.28
CA THR A 35 25.91 11.67 0.00
C THR A 35 24.43 11.30 0.12
N VAL A 36 24.09 10.31 0.96
CA VAL A 36 22.70 9.92 1.25
C VAL A 36 22.02 11.01 2.07
N LEU A 37 22.71 11.57 3.06
CA LEU A 37 22.19 12.68 3.87
C LEU A 37 21.93 13.94 3.02
N ASP A 38 22.85 14.29 2.12
CA ASP A 38 22.68 15.41 1.19
C ASP A 38 21.51 15.18 0.22
N LEU A 39 21.37 13.95 -0.31
CA LEU A 39 20.23 13.57 -1.16
C LEU A 39 18.89 13.68 -0.43
N LEU A 40 18.80 13.13 0.79
CA LEU A 40 17.60 13.22 1.62
C LEU A 40 17.28 14.66 2.01
N SER A 41 18.30 15.46 2.31
CA SER A 41 18.14 16.88 2.65
C SER A 41 17.57 17.69 1.48
N ARG A 42 18.14 17.54 0.28
CA ARG A 42 17.70 18.24 -0.93
C ARG A 42 16.27 17.91 -1.34
N HIS A 43 15.84 16.67 -1.11
CA HIS A 43 14.50 16.20 -1.46
C HIS A 43 13.58 16.06 -0.23
N LYS A 44 13.94 16.66 0.91
CA LYS A 44 13.28 16.40 2.21
C LYS A 44 11.76 16.54 2.15
N ALA A 45 11.24 17.63 1.59
CA ALA A 45 9.80 17.85 1.53
C ALA A 45 9.07 16.81 0.65
N GLU A 46 9.67 16.42 -0.47
CA GLU A 46 9.12 15.43 -1.40
C GLU A 46 9.21 14.01 -0.82
N VAL A 47 10.32 13.69 -0.14
CA VAL A 47 10.50 12.43 0.61
C VAL A 47 9.51 12.35 1.77
N ILE A 48 9.35 13.42 2.55
CA ILE A 48 8.33 13.51 3.60
C ILE A 48 6.93 13.35 3.01
N SER A 49 6.63 13.98 1.87
CA SER A 49 5.36 13.79 1.19
C SER A 49 5.15 12.32 0.84
N LEU A 50 6.13 11.68 0.18
CA LEU A 50 6.10 10.25 -0.20
C LEU A 50 6.06 9.28 0.99
N LEU A 51 6.48 9.69 2.18
CA LEU A 51 6.49 8.85 3.38
C LEU A 51 5.28 9.09 4.29
N ARG A 52 4.82 10.34 4.40
CA ARG A 52 3.54 10.70 5.06
C ARG A 52 2.35 10.19 4.29
N THR A 53 2.52 10.05 2.98
CA THR A 53 1.62 9.28 2.16
C THR A 53 2.20 7.89 1.93
N GLY A 54 1.77 6.89 2.71
CA GLY A 54 1.10 5.82 1.98
C GLY A 54 0.08 6.54 1.10
N ASN A 55 -0.02 6.27 -0.20
CA ASN A 55 -0.85 7.09 -1.10
C ASN A 55 -2.34 7.22 -0.64
N ASP A 56 -2.69 6.48 0.42
CA ASP A 56 -3.89 6.46 1.26
C ASP A 56 -4.01 7.48 2.42
N GLY A 57 -2.96 8.22 2.79
CA GLY A 57 -2.96 9.21 3.85
C GLY A 57 -3.05 8.67 5.29
N TRP A 58 -2.76 7.38 5.50
CA TRP A 58 -2.80 6.73 6.81
C TRP A 58 -1.41 6.34 7.34
N SER A 59 -1.20 6.58 8.63
CA SER A 59 -0.01 6.11 9.37
C SER A 59 -0.17 4.65 9.80
N GLY A 60 0.90 4.03 10.31
CA GLY A 60 0.82 2.70 10.92
C GLY A 60 -0.13 2.64 12.12
N GLU A 61 -0.20 3.69 12.94
CA GLU A 61 -1.18 3.79 14.04
C GLU A 61 -2.61 3.82 13.53
N ASP A 62 -2.90 4.54 12.45
CA ASP A 62 -4.24 4.55 11.84
C ASP A 62 -4.63 3.15 11.32
N TRP A 63 -3.67 2.43 10.73
CA TRP A 63 -3.88 1.05 10.29
C TRP A 63 -4.13 0.09 11.45
N HIS A 64 -3.39 0.21 12.56
CA HIS A 64 -3.66 -0.59 13.77
C HIS A 64 -5.02 -0.29 14.37
N ALA A 65 -5.37 1.00 14.51
CA ALA A 65 -6.67 1.39 15.03
C ALA A 65 -7.81 0.83 14.18
N PHE A 66 -7.68 0.88 12.85
CA PHE A 66 -8.65 0.26 11.95
C PHE A 66 -8.69 -1.27 12.11
N PHE A 67 -7.53 -1.94 12.17
CA PHE A 67 -7.47 -3.38 12.40
C PHE A 67 -8.18 -3.79 13.70
N ASP A 68 -7.86 -3.13 14.82
CA ASP A 68 -8.43 -3.42 16.13
C ASP A 68 -9.95 -3.18 16.17
N GLU A 69 -10.42 -2.10 15.53
CA GLU A 69 -11.85 -1.84 15.38
C GLU A 69 -12.54 -2.96 14.60
N ARG A 70 -11.97 -3.36 13.45
CA ARG A 70 -12.54 -4.43 12.61
C ARG A 70 -12.51 -5.79 13.29
N ALA A 71 -11.46 -6.08 14.07
CA ALA A 71 -11.35 -7.30 14.87
C ALA A 71 -12.40 -7.29 15.99
N GLY A 72 -12.54 -6.18 16.71
CA GLY A 72 -13.55 -6.01 17.76
C GLY A 72 -14.98 -6.20 17.23
N ILE A 73 -15.33 -5.58 16.11
CA ILE A 73 -16.66 -5.77 15.48
C ILE A 73 -16.86 -7.25 15.10
N ALA A 74 -15.86 -7.89 14.49
CA ALA A 74 -15.97 -9.29 14.09
C ALA A 74 -16.09 -10.26 15.27
N GLU A 75 -15.38 -10.00 16.37
CA GLU A 75 -15.40 -10.81 17.59
C GLU A 75 -16.69 -10.61 18.39
N PHE A 76 -17.06 -9.36 18.70
CA PHE A 76 -18.16 -9.08 19.63
C PHE A 76 -19.52 -9.05 18.93
N ASP A 77 -19.63 -8.40 17.77
CA ASP A 77 -20.90 -8.30 17.05
C ASP A 77 -21.10 -9.50 16.11
N GLY A 78 -19.99 -10.03 15.59
CA GLY A 78 -19.99 -11.20 14.69
C GLY A 78 -19.86 -12.54 15.41
N GLU A 79 -19.63 -12.53 16.73
CA GLU A 79 -19.41 -13.72 17.57
C GLU A 79 -18.32 -14.67 17.04
N LEU A 80 -17.33 -14.14 16.31
CA LEU A 80 -16.23 -14.95 15.79
C LEU A 80 -15.17 -15.19 16.87
N PRO A 81 -14.55 -16.38 16.91
CA PRO A 81 -13.32 -16.60 17.66
C PRO A 81 -12.24 -15.57 17.29
N ARG A 82 -11.40 -15.19 18.26
CA ARG A 82 -10.41 -14.11 18.10
C ARG A 82 -9.52 -14.26 16.86
N ASP A 83 -9.05 -15.47 16.58
CA ASP A 83 -8.24 -15.80 15.41
C ASP A 83 -8.98 -15.55 14.08
N GLN A 84 -10.26 -15.94 14.02
CA GLN A 84 -11.12 -15.69 12.85
C GLN A 84 -11.51 -14.22 12.72
N ALA A 85 -11.71 -13.53 13.84
CA ALA A 85 -11.98 -12.10 13.88
C ALA A 85 -10.78 -11.28 13.36
N GLU A 86 -9.57 -11.61 13.81
CA GLU A 86 -8.32 -10.99 13.35
C GLU A 86 -8.02 -11.32 11.88
N ALA A 87 -8.26 -12.55 11.42
CA ALA A 87 -8.16 -12.89 9.99
C ALA A 87 -9.16 -12.07 9.14
N ARG A 88 -10.38 -11.87 9.63
CA ARG A 88 -11.38 -11.03 8.95
C ARG A 88 -10.97 -9.54 8.97
N ALA A 89 -10.42 -9.05 10.08
CA ALA A 89 -9.91 -7.69 10.20
C ALA A 89 -8.75 -7.44 9.24
N PHE A 90 -7.84 -8.41 9.09
CA PHE A 90 -6.76 -8.35 8.10
C PHE A 90 -7.31 -8.24 6.67
N ALA A 91 -8.31 -9.05 6.31
CA ALA A 91 -8.97 -8.96 5.01
C ALA A 91 -9.64 -7.58 4.80
N CYS A 92 -10.20 -6.97 5.85
CA CYS A 92 -10.69 -5.59 5.80
C CYS A 92 -9.57 -4.58 5.56
N CYS A 93 -8.41 -4.72 6.22
CA CYS A 93 -7.27 -3.84 6.01
C CYS A 93 -6.75 -3.90 4.56
N VAL A 94 -6.65 -5.10 3.99
CA VAL A 94 -6.27 -5.28 2.57
C VAL A 94 -7.25 -4.58 1.64
N ALA A 95 -8.57 -4.76 1.86
CA ALA A 95 -9.59 -4.11 1.05
C ALA A 95 -9.55 -2.58 1.17
N GLU A 96 -9.38 -2.06 2.38
CA GLU A 96 -9.29 -0.62 2.64
C GLU A 96 -8.04 -0.02 2.00
N TRP A 97 -6.92 -0.72 2.05
CA TRP A 97 -5.70 -0.27 1.37
C TRP A 97 -5.91 -0.17 -0.14
N LEU A 98 -6.57 -1.17 -0.76
CA LEU A 98 -6.88 -1.13 -2.19
C LEU A 98 -7.80 0.04 -2.55
N ASN A 99 -8.80 0.34 -1.71
CA ASN A 99 -9.72 1.46 -1.91
C ASN A 99 -9.00 2.82 -1.85
N ARG A 100 -8.07 2.96 -0.90
CA ARG A 100 -7.33 4.21 -0.68
C ARG A 100 -6.12 4.38 -1.59
N ASN A 101 -5.70 3.32 -2.28
CA ASN A 101 -4.63 3.35 -3.28
C ASN A 101 -5.19 3.06 -4.68
N PRO A 102 -6.09 3.89 -5.23
CA PRO A 102 -6.70 3.64 -6.52
C PRO A 102 -5.67 3.71 -7.65
N VAL A 103 -5.85 2.87 -8.67
CA VAL A 103 -5.03 2.90 -9.88
C VAL A 103 -5.88 3.39 -11.04
N ARG A 104 -5.35 4.37 -11.77
CA ARG A 104 -5.99 4.98 -12.93
C ARG A 104 -5.21 4.62 -14.19
N SER A 105 -5.91 4.38 -15.28
CA SER A 105 -5.31 4.16 -16.59
C SER A 105 -6.10 4.87 -17.68
N PRO A 106 -5.48 5.25 -18.81
CA PRO A 106 -6.21 5.78 -19.95
C PRO A 106 -7.21 4.76 -20.50
N PRO A 107 -8.38 5.19 -20.98
CA PRO A 107 -9.28 4.29 -21.70
C PRO A 107 -8.65 3.78 -23.01
N GLY A 108 -9.11 2.63 -23.48
CA GLY A 108 -8.74 2.07 -24.79
C GLY A 108 -7.56 1.11 -24.79
N ARG A 109 -6.86 0.93 -23.66
CA ARG A 109 -5.87 -0.15 -23.48
C ARG A 109 -6.05 -0.84 -22.13
N CYS A 110 -5.89 -2.16 -22.13
CA CYS A 110 -5.86 -2.97 -20.93
C CYS A 110 -4.59 -2.66 -20.13
N LEU A 111 -4.74 -2.28 -18.87
CA LEU A 111 -3.63 -2.02 -17.95
C LEU A 111 -2.79 -3.28 -17.68
N GLY A 112 -3.41 -4.46 -17.72
CA GLY A 112 -2.75 -5.74 -17.44
C GLY A 112 -1.91 -6.26 -18.61
N CYS A 113 -2.48 -6.31 -19.82
CA CYS A 113 -1.81 -6.91 -20.99
C CYS A 113 -1.37 -5.91 -22.07
N GLY A 114 -1.77 -4.64 -21.98
CA GLY A 114 -1.51 -3.60 -22.99
C GLY A 114 -2.36 -3.68 -24.27
N GLY A 115 -3.19 -4.73 -24.39
CA GLY A 115 -4.08 -4.95 -25.53
C GLY A 115 -5.19 -3.91 -25.66
N ASN A 116 -5.78 -3.80 -26.85
CA ASN A 116 -6.85 -2.84 -27.15
C ASN A 116 -8.23 -3.35 -26.70
N ASP A 117 -9.23 -2.49 -26.80
CA ASP A 117 -10.64 -2.83 -26.62
C ASP A 117 -11.18 -3.71 -27.76
N HIS A 118 -11.97 -4.73 -27.41
CA HIS A 118 -12.52 -5.70 -28.37
C HIS A 118 -13.97 -6.06 -28.03
N ALA A 119 -14.83 -6.19 -29.05
CA ALA A 119 -16.26 -6.44 -28.86
C ALA A 119 -16.58 -7.75 -28.09
N VAL A 120 -15.71 -8.77 -28.19
CA VAL A 120 -15.87 -10.07 -27.52
C VAL A 120 -15.15 -10.15 -26.17
N ASP A 121 -14.36 -9.12 -25.84
CA ASP A 121 -13.55 -9.04 -24.63
C ASP A 121 -13.27 -7.56 -24.36
N ALA A 122 -14.32 -6.88 -23.90
CA ALA A 122 -14.31 -5.43 -23.76
C ALA A 122 -13.47 -5.00 -22.56
N LEU A 123 -12.94 -3.78 -22.62
CA LEU A 123 -12.34 -3.16 -21.45
C LEU A 123 -13.43 -2.75 -20.47
N LEU A 124 -13.30 -3.24 -19.24
CA LEU A 124 -14.16 -2.91 -18.13
C LEU A 124 -13.45 -1.94 -17.18
N PRO A 125 -14.17 -0.95 -16.63
CA PRO A 125 -13.64 -0.07 -15.61
C PRO A 125 -13.63 -0.78 -14.26
N PHE A 126 -12.49 -0.78 -13.57
CA PHE A 126 -12.32 -1.26 -12.21
C PHE A 126 -11.83 -0.13 -11.29
N GLY A 127 -12.37 -0.09 -10.08
CA GLY A 127 -12.12 0.98 -9.09
C GLY A 127 -13.42 1.54 -8.54
N ILE A 128 -13.33 2.27 -7.42
CA ILE A 128 -14.49 2.86 -6.73
C ILE A 128 -14.62 4.38 -6.97
N GLU A 129 -13.64 4.99 -7.64
CA GLU A 129 -13.62 6.44 -7.85
C GLU A 129 -14.58 6.87 -8.95
N PRO A 130 -15.30 8.01 -8.79
CA PRO A 130 -16.21 8.52 -9.82
C PRO A 130 -15.51 8.82 -11.15
N THR A 131 -14.23 9.24 -11.09
CA THR A 131 -13.41 9.59 -12.24
C THR A 131 -11.98 9.08 -12.06
N GLY A 132 -11.67 7.92 -12.62
CA GLY A 132 -10.31 7.37 -12.55
C GLY A 132 -10.29 5.85 -12.38
N HIS A 133 -10.60 5.12 -13.45
CA HIS A 133 -10.65 3.66 -13.41
C HIS A 133 -9.36 3.03 -13.95
N ALA A 134 -9.07 1.82 -13.48
CA ALA A 134 -8.21 0.87 -14.17
C ALA A 134 -9.05 0.18 -15.26
N TRP A 135 -8.64 0.28 -16.52
CA TRP A 135 -9.30 -0.37 -17.64
C TRP A 135 -8.63 -1.71 -17.90
N LEU A 136 -9.38 -2.80 -17.76
CA LEU A 136 -8.87 -4.16 -17.89
C LEU A 136 -9.85 -5.02 -18.69
N HIS A 137 -9.31 -5.98 -19.43
CA HIS A 137 -10.12 -7.13 -19.84
C HIS A 137 -10.54 -7.91 -18.59
N SER A 138 -11.74 -8.50 -18.62
CA SER A 138 -12.25 -9.32 -17.50
C SER A 138 -11.25 -10.41 -17.09
N ARG A 139 -10.65 -11.10 -18.07
CA ARG A 139 -9.63 -12.14 -17.82
C ARG A 139 -8.32 -11.62 -17.20
N CYS A 140 -7.98 -10.35 -17.41
CA CYS A 140 -6.74 -9.78 -16.90
C CYS A 140 -6.90 -9.27 -15.46
N TRP A 141 -8.14 -9.24 -14.94
CA TRP A 141 -8.41 -8.72 -13.61
C TRP A 141 -7.79 -9.56 -12.50
N GLU A 142 -7.86 -10.89 -12.58
CA GLU A 142 -7.42 -11.76 -11.48
C GLU A 142 -5.92 -11.61 -11.19
N GLU A 143 -5.08 -11.71 -12.21
CA GLU A 143 -3.62 -11.56 -12.06
C GLU A 143 -3.26 -10.14 -11.60
N TRP A 144 -3.88 -9.13 -12.21
CA TRP A 144 -3.66 -7.74 -11.82
C TRP A 144 -4.06 -7.47 -10.36
N HIS A 145 -5.22 -7.96 -9.94
CA HIS A 145 -5.73 -7.78 -8.59
C HIS A 145 -4.89 -8.57 -7.56
N ALA A 146 -4.38 -9.75 -7.94
CA ALA A 146 -3.48 -10.52 -7.08
C ALA A 146 -2.16 -9.76 -6.78
N VAL A 147 -1.56 -9.12 -7.78
CA VAL A 147 -0.38 -8.26 -7.59
C VAL A 147 -0.71 -7.10 -6.64
N ARG A 148 -1.84 -6.43 -6.86
CA ARG A 148 -2.32 -5.33 -6.00
C ARG A 148 -2.55 -5.78 -4.55
N LYS A 149 -3.12 -6.97 -4.34
CA LYS A 149 -3.25 -7.57 -3.00
C LYS A 149 -1.89 -7.84 -2.37
N ALA A 150 -0.92 -8.35 -3.12
CA ALA A 150 0.42 -8.61 -2.60
C ALA A 150 1.12 -7.31 -2.16
N GLU A 151 0.94 -6.21 -2.90
CA GLU A 151 1.42 -4.88 -2.51
C GLU A 151 0.78 -4.42 -1.19
N ALA A 152 -0.55 -4.56 -1.06
CA ALA A 152 -1.28 -4.22 0.16
C ALA A 152 -0.74 -4.98 1.38
N VAL A 153 -0.56 -6.30 1.23
CA VAL A 153 0.00 -7.17 2.27
C VAL A 153 1.41 -6.74 2.66
N ALA A 154 2.26 -6.38 1.68
CA ALA A 154 3.62 -5.93 1.95
C ALA A 154 3.66 -4.61 2.74
N VAL A 155 2.74 -3.67 2.45
CA VAL A 155 2.62 -2.41 3.20
C VAL A 155 2.12 -2.67 4.63
N LEU A 156 1.05 -3.45 4.80
CA LEU A 156 0.51 -3.79 6.11
C LEU A 156 1.53 -4.54 6.98
N SER A 157 2.33 -5.42 6.38
CA SER A 157 3.41 -6.12 7.07
C SER A 157 4.50 -5.17 7.58
N ALA A 158 4.75 -4.05 6.89
CA ALA A 158 5.70 -3.04 7.36
C ALA A 158 5.20 -2.29 8.61
N PHE A 159 3.89 -2.36 8.89
CA PHE A 159 3.25 -1.90 10.11
C PHE A 159 2.97 -3.05 11.09
N GLU A 160 3.60 -4.21 10.92
CA GLU A 160 3.42 -5.36 11.81
C GLU A 160 1.97 -5.91 11.87
N ILE A 161 1.17 -5.66 10.83
CA ILE A 161 -0.17 -6.22 10.65
C ILE A 161 -0.08 -7.39 9.69
N TYR A 162 -0.35 -8.61 10.19
CA TYR A 162 -0.17 -9.86 9.46
C TYR A 162 -1.45 -10.66 9.34
N GLU A 163 -1.54 -11.48 8.29
CA GLU A 163 -2.54 -12.54 8.23
C GLU A 163 -2.17 -13.60 9.27
N MET A 164 -2.96 -13.72 10.33
CA MET A 164 -2.85 -14.87 11.21
C MET A 164 -3.29 -16.11 10.43
N ARG A 165 -2.31 -16.88 9.97
CA ARG A 165 -2.57 -18.23 9.47
C ARG A 165 -3.12 -19.04 10.63
N THR A 166 -4.39 -19.38 10.56
CA THR A 166 -4.93 -20.49 11.32
C THR A 166 -4.06 -21.71 11.00
N MET A 167 -3.28 -22.18 11.96
CA MET A 167 -2.70 -23.51 11.84
C MET A 167 -3.87 -24.50 11.84
N PRO A 168 -3.90 -25.45 10.89
CA PRO A 168 -4.97 -26.44 10.81
C PRO A 168 -5.03 -27.34 12.04
#